data_AF-A0A3E0MYF3-F1
#
_entry.id   AF-A0A3E0MYF3-F1
#
_cell.length_a   1.000
_cell.length_b   1.000
_cell.length_c   1.000
_cell.angle_alpha   90.00
_cell.angle_beta   90.00
_cell.angle_gamma   90.00
#
_symmetry.space_group_name_H-M   'P 1'
#
loop_
_entity.id
_entity.type
_entity.pdbx_description
1 polymer ?
#
loop_
_entity_poly.entity_id
_entity_poly.type
_entity_poly.pdbx_seq_one_letter_code
_entity_poly.pdbx_strand_id
1 'polypeptide(L)'
;MDVATFAFIIGVYEILIGVPMLVAPRDTFRWIIHGQQNHDVLVRAVAALFLIMAALVLWRGAAITASVDGVIRLLAWVTVIKCLGLCWFAPLMLRVRRPFVNLSPITQRVMSVFVIALGVYLLWASCHLGGCCQNGA
;
A
#
# COMPACT_ATOMS: atom_id res chain seq x y z
N MET A 1 -9.49 -8.68 -11.45
CA MET A 1 -8.46 -7.71 -11.88
C MET A 1 -7.18 -8.48 -12.16
N ASP A 2 -6.36 -8.07 -13.12
CA ASP A 2 -5.10 -8.75 -13.36
C ASP A 2 -4.07 -8.47 -12.25
N VAL A 3 -3.24 -9.46 -11.93
CA VAL A 3 -2.26 -9.38 -10.82
C VAL A 3 -1.20 -8.31 -11.13
N ALA A 4 -0.78 -8.19 -12.39
CA ALA A 4 0.20 -7.19 -12.82
C ALA A 4 -0.35 -5.76 -12.64
N THR A 5 -1.60 -5.51 -13.05
CA THR A 5 -2.24 -4.20 -12.86
C THR A 5 -2.35 -3.83 -11.38
N PHE A 6 -2.64 -4.80 -10.51
CA PHE A 6 -2.75 -4.54 -9.08
C PHE A 6 -1.39 -4.20 -8.47
N ALA A 7 -0.36 -4.97 -8.81
CA ALA A 7 1.01 -4.67 -8.39
C ALA A 7 1.46 -3.29 -8.86
N PHE A 8 1.12 -2.89 -10.09
CA PHE A 8 1.44 -1.56 -10.60
C PHE A 8 0.77 -0.45 -9.77
N ILE A 9 -0.55 -0.54 -9.53
CA ILE A 9 -1.30 0.48 -8.78
C ILE A 9 -0.77 0.62 -7.34
N ILE A 10 -0.57 -0.51 -6.65
CA ILE A 10 -0.04 -0.50 -5.29
C ILE A 10 1.41 0.00 -5.29
N GLY A 11 2.23 -0.40 -6.26
CA GLY A 11 3.62 0.04 -6.38
C GLY A 11 3.74 1.55 -6.53
N VAL A 12 2.95 2.15 -7.42
CA VAL A 12 2.88 3.62 -7.58
C VAL A 12 2.41 4.28 -6.30
N TYR A 13 1.38 3.75 -5.65
CA TYR A 13 0.83 4.30 -4.40
C TYR A 13 1.86 4.28 -3.25
N GLU A 14 2.58 3.15 -3.07
CA GLU A 14 3.60 3.02 -2.03
C GLU A 14 4.77 3.98 -2.29
N ILE A 15 5.18 4.21 -3.54
CA ILE A 15 6.22 5.21 -3.86
C ILE A 15 5.71 6.63 -3.59
N LEU A 16 4.48 6.94 -4.01
CA LEU A 16 3.86 8.25 -3.81
C LEU A 16 3.80 8.64 -2.33
N ILE A 17 3.53 7.68 -1.43
CA ILE A 17 3.51 7.90 0.02
C ILE A 17 4.92 7.80 0.63
N GLY A 18 5.74 6.87 0.14
CA GLY A 18 7.06 6.57 0.67
C GLY A 18 8.06 7.71 0.51
N VAL A 19 8.07 8.37 -0.66
CA VAL A 19 9.02 9.46 -0.96
C VAL A 19 8.84 10.67 -0.04
N PRO A 20 7.63 11.26 0.12
CA PRO A 20 7.40 12.32 1.09
C PRO A 20 7.75 11.89 2.52
N MET A 21 7.42 10.65 2.87
CA MET A 21 7.73 10.11 4.20
C MET A 21 9.24 9.99 4.44
N LEU A 22 10.04 9.75 3.40
CA LEU A 22 11.50 9.71 3.50
C LEU A 22 12.10 11.11 3.68
N VAL A 23 11.61 12.10 2.93
CA VAL A 23 12.11 13.49 2.94
C VAL A 23 11.70 14.21 4.23
N ALA A 24 10.41 14.17 4.57
CA ALA A 24 9.82 14.87 5.70
C ALA A 24 8.87 13.94 6.48
N PRO A 25 9.39 12.99 7.26
CA PRO A 25 8.59 11.94 7.89
C PRO A 25 7.54 12.50 8.85
N ARG A 26 7.91 13.42 9.74
CA ARG A 26 7.01 13.99 10.75
C ARG A 26 5.87 14.81 10.14
N ASP A 27 6.17 15.56 9.08
CA ASP A 27 5.18 16.40 8.42
C ASP A 27 4.24 15.56 7.57
N THR A 28 4.78 14.53 6.89
CA THR A 28 3.99 13.55 6.15
C THR A 28 3.04 12.78 7.08
N PHE A 29 3.51 12.27 8.22
CA PHE A 29 2.65 11.58 9.17
C PHE A 29 1.56 12.50 9.76
N ARG A 30 1.90 13.75 10.10
CA ARG A 30 0.91 14.74 10.55
C ARG A 30 -0.11 15.05 9.45
N TRP A 31 0.33 15.23 8.22
CA TRP A 31 -0.54 15.46 7.07
C TRP A 31 -1.49 14.28 6.83
N ILE A 32 -1.00 13.03 6.90
CA ILE A 32 -1.84 11.82 6.79
C ILE A 32 -2.90 11.79 7.89
N ILE A 33 -2.50 11.99 9.16
CA ILE A 33 -3.43 11.95 10.29
C ILE A 33 -4.48 13.06 10.18
N HIS A 34 -4.06 14.26 9.77
CA HIS A 34 -4.94 15.40 9.57
C HIS A 34 -5.94 15.16 8.44
N GLY A 35 -5.49 14.62 7.30
CA GLY A 35 -6.36 14.23 6.20
C GLY A 35 -7.37 13.15 6.60
N GLN A 36 -6.95 12.18 7.41
CA GLN A 36 -7.85 11.15 7.96
C GLN A 36 -8.90 11.69 8.93
N GLN A 37 -8.60 12.75 9.67
CA GLN A 37 -9.55 13.38 10.60
C GLN A 37 -10.53 14.32 9.89
N ASN A 38 -10.06 15.09 8.93
CA ASN A 38 -10.86 16.13 8.28
C ASN A 38 -11.63 15.63 7.04
N HIS A 39 -11.16 14.56 6.41
CA HIS A 39 -11.72 14.00 5.18
C HIS A 39 -12.04 12.51 5.32
N ASP A 40 -12.70 12.13 6.42
CA ASP A 40 -13.07 10.73 6.72
C ASP A 40 -13.81 10.06 5.54
N VAL A 41 -14.77 10.75 4.92
CA VAL A 41 -15.53 10.21 3.76
C VAL A 41 -14.60 9.91 2.58
N LEU A 42 -13.67 10.80 2.25
CA LEU A 42 -12.73 10.61 1.15
C LEU A 42 -11.78 9.45 1.43
N VAL A 43 -11.27 9.36 2.66
CA VAL A 43 -10.37 8.27 3.08
C VAL A 43 -11.09 6.93 3.03
N ARG A 44 -12.35 6.87 3.48
CA ARG A 44 -13.16 5.65 3.37
C ARG A 44 -13.46 5.29 1.92
N ALA A 45 -13.76 6.27 1.06
CA ALA A 45 -13.98 6.02 -0.36
C ALA A 45 -12.73 5.46 -1.05
N VAL A 46 -11.56 6.05 -0.80
CA VAL A 46 -10.27 5.55 -1.29
C VAL A 46 -10.00 4.16 -0.73
N ALA A 47 -10.18 3.94 0.56
CA ALA A 47 -9.99 2.62 1.18
C ALA A 47 -10.94 1.57 0.59
N ALA A 48 -12.20 1.93 0.31
CA ALA A 48 -13.18 1.05 -0.33
C ALA A 48 -12.76 0.70 -1.77
N LEU A 49 -12.20 1.65 -2.52
CA LEU A 49 -11.66 1.38 -3.85
C LEU A 49 -10.51 0.36 -3.80
N PHE A 50 -9.54 0.57 -2.89
CA PHE A 50 -8.44 -0.39 -2.69
C PHE A 50 -8.93 -1.76 -2.20
N LEU A 51 -9.97 -1.79 -1.37
CA LEU A 51 -10.61 -3.03 -0.93
C LEU A 51 -11.23 -3.80 -2.10
N ILE A 52 -11.97 -3.12 -2.97
CA ILE A 52 -12.56 -3.72 -4.17
C ILE A 52 -11.47 -4.25 -5.10
N MET A 53 -10.41 -3.47 -5.36
CA MET A 53 -9.30 -3.92 -6.19
C MET A 53 -8.63 -5.18 -5.63
N ALA A 54 -8.35 -5.20 -4.33
CA ALA A 54 -7.73 -6.36 -3.67
C ALA A 54 -8.65 -7.60 -3.69
N ALA A 55 -9.95 -7.42 -3.44
CA ALA A 55 -10.94 -8.48 -3.54
C ALA A 55 -11.03 -9.05 -4.97
N LEU A 56 -10.99 -8.19 -6.00
CA LEU A 56 -11.02 -8.61 -7.40
C LEU A 56 -9.77 -9.38 -7.85
N VAL A 57 -8.63 -9.17 -7.19
CA VAL A 57 -7.41 -9.97 -7.41
C VAL A 57 -7.56 -11.34 -6.73
N LEU A 58 -7.97 -11.35 -5.47
CA LEU A 58 -8.15 -12.58 -4.69
C LEU A 58 -9.25 -13.49 -5.26
N TRP A 59 -10.29 -12.91 -5.85
CA TRP A 59 -11.37 -13.66 -6.51
C TRP A 59 -10.86 -14.54 -7.68
N ARG A 60 -9.82 -14.10 -8.38
CA ARG A 60 -9.19 -14.87 -9.47
C ARG A 60 -8.21 -15.94 -8.96
N GLY A 61 -7.87 -15.92 -7.67
CA GLY A 61 -6.98 -16.88 -7.04
C GLY A 61 -6.44 -16.35 -5.72
N ALA A 62 -6.86 -16.95 -4.61
CA ALA A 62 -6.47 -16.53 -3.27
C ALA A 62 -5.24 -17.30 -2.71
N ALA A 63 -4.77 -18.32 -3.43
CA ALA A 63 -3.66 -19.15 -2.98
C ALA A 63 -2.36 -18.34 -2.91
N ILE A 64 -1.71 -18.41 -1.76
CA ILE A 64 -0.42 -17.78 -1.48
C ILE A 64 0.67 -18.81 -1.77
N THR A 65 1.58 -18.47 -2.66
CA THR A 65 2.71 -19.29 -3.09
C THR A 65 4.01 -18.49 -2.96
N ALA A 66 5.17 -19.16 -3.03
CA ALA A 66 6.47 -18.48 -3.03
C ALA A 66 6.80 -17.80 -4.38
N SER A 67 5.95 -17.96 -5.40
CA SER A 67 6.08 -17.26 -6.67
C SER A 67 5.69 -15.78 -6.53
N VAL A 68 6.13 -14.95 -7.49
CA VAL A 68 5.85 -13.50 -7.53
C VAL A 68 4.34 -13.23 -7.42
N ASP A 69 3.51 -13.98 -8.12
CA ASP A 69 2.05 -13.89 -8.02
C ASP A 69 1.53 -14.16 -6.62
N GLY A 70 2.10 -15.16 -5.94
CA GLY A 70 1.72 -15.53 -4.58
C GLY A 70 2.06 -14.44 -3.56
N VAL A 71 3.19 -13.76 -3.72
CA VAL A 71 3.58 -12.60 -2.91
C VAL A 71 2.63 -11.42 -3.14
N ILE A 72 2.25 -11.15 -4.39
CA ILE A 72 1.28 -10.08 -4.70
C ILE A 72 -0.09 -10.40 -4.10
N ARG A 73 -0.52 -11.67 -4.11
CA ARG A 73 -1.77 -12.10 -3.45
C ARG A 73 -1.70 -11.98 -1.93
N LEU A 74 -0.56 -12.26 -1.32
CA LEU A 74 -0.34 -11.97 0.10
C LEU A 74 -0.50 -10.47 0.38
N LEU A 75 0.06 -9.61 -0.46
CA LEU A 75 -0.11 -8.15 -0.34
C LEU A 75 -1.55 -7.70 -0.60
N ALA A 76 -2.30 -8.39 -1.48
CA ALA A 76 -3.72 -8.18 -1.65
C ALA A 76 -4.49 -8.49 -0.35
N TRP A 77 -4.18 -9.60 0.32
CA TRP A 77 -4.74 -9.89 1.65
C TRP A 77 -4.42 -8.82 2.69
N VAL A 78 -3.17 -8.36 2.76
CA VAL A 78 -2.77 -7.25 3.65
C VAL A 78 -3.56 -5.98 3.33
N THR A 79 -3.77 -5.69 2.04
CA THR A 79 -4.56 -4.55 1.57
C THR A 79 -6.02 -4.67 1.98
N VAL A 80 -6.63 -5.86 1.85
CA VAL A 80 -8.00 -6.13 2.32
C VAL A 80 -8.13 -5.83 3.81
N ILE A 81 -7.24 -6.37 4.64
CA ILE A 81 -7.27 -6.18 6.11
C ILE A 81 -7.11 -4.70 6.45
N LYS A 82 -6.12 -4.02 5.86
CA LYS A 82 -5.84 -2.60 6.07
C LYS A 82 -7.03 -1.73 5.66
N CYS A 83 -7.61 -1.98 4.49
CA CYS A 83 -8.72 -1.18 3.97
C CYS A 83 -10.03 -1.44 4.70
N LEU A 84 -10.33 -2.67 5.14
CA LEU A 84 -11.46 -2.95 6.02
C LEU A 84 -11.36 -2.14 7.32
N GLY A 85 -10.17 -2.13 7.93
CA GLY A 85 -9.90 -1.33 9.12
C GLY A 85 -10.08 0.17 8.88
N LEU A 86 -9.68 0.69 7.72
CA LEU A 86 -9.86 2.10 7.37
C LEU A 86 -11.32 2.46 7.04
N CYS A 87 -12.06 1.58 6.36
CA CYS A 87 -13.46 1.83 6.00
C CYS A 87 -14.39 1.79 7.22
N TRP A 88 -14.20 0.79 8.09
CA TRP A 88 -15.15 0.47 9.16
C TRP A 88 -14.68 0.93 10.54
N PHE A 89 -13.37 0.98 10.76
CA PHE A 89 -12.74 1.29 12.05
C PHE A 89 -11.75 2.46 11.97
N ALA A 90 -12.05 3.48 11.15
CA ALA A 90 -11.25 4.70 11.00
C ALA A 90 -10.79 5.32 12.35
N PRO A 91 -11.65 5.52 13.38
CA PRO A 91 -11.21 6.09 14.65
C PRO A 91 -10.23 5.19 15.43
N LEU A 92 -10.35 3.87 15.29
CA LEU A 92 -9.40 2.93 15.91
C LEU A 92 -8.04 2.99 15.20
N MET A 93 -8.04 3.05 13.87
CA MET A 93 -6.81 3.17 13.08
C MET A 93 -6.06 4.48 13.36
N LEU A 94 -6.79 5.58 13.58
CA LEU A 94 -6.21 6.85 14.03
C LEU A 94 -5.53 6.71 15.39
N ARG A 95 -6.15 5.99 16.34
CA ARG A 95 -5.58 5.76 17.68
C ARG A 95 -4.29 4.96 17.61
N VAL A 96 -4.25 3.92 16.78
CA VAL A 96 -3.05 3.08 16.57
C VAL A 96 -1.94 3.86 15.85
N ARG A 97 -2.26 4.79 14.96
CA ARG A 97 -1.27 5.57 14.19
C ARG A 97 -0.67 6.77 14.94
N ARG A 98 -1.39 7.39 15.87
CA ARG A 98 -0.87 8.51 16.69
C ARG A 98 0.51 8.26 17.32
N PRO A 99 0.79 7.10 17.96
CA PRO A 99 2.12 6.86 18.53
C PRO A 99 3.24 6.82 17.48
N PHE A 100 2.95 6.55 16.20
CA PHE A 100 3.96 6.53 15.14
C PHE A 100 4.56 7.92 14.85
N VAL A 101 3.82 9.00 15.14
CA VAL A 101 4.34 10.38 15.01
C VAL A 101 5.50 10.63 15.97
N ASN A 102 5.46 10.00 17.15
CA ASN A 102 6.43 10.17 18.23
C ASN A 102 7.59 9.16 18.15
N LEU A 103 7.59 8.25 17.17
CA LEU A 103 8.73 7.36 16.93
C LEU A 103 9.98 8.16 16.59
N SER A 104 11.14 7.52 16.80
CA SER A 104 12.41 8.10 16.42
C SER A 104 12.42 8.44 14.92
N PRO A 105 13.03 9.57 14.51
CA PRO A 105 13.10 9.95 13.11
C PRO A 105 13.83 8.90 12.26
N ILE A 106 14.77 8.15 12.86
CA ILE A 106 15.47 7.03 12.22
C ILE A 106 14.48 5.92 11.89
N THR A 107 13.66 5.50 12.85
CA THR A 107 12.63 4.46 12.63
C THR A 107 11.65 4.86 11.53
N GLN A 108 11.22 6.12 11.51
CA GLN A 108 10.31 6.63 10.48
C GLN A 108 10.95 6.55 9.09
N ARG A 109 12.21 6.96 8.95
CA ARG A 109 12.96 6.86 7.68
C ARG A 109 13.17 5.41 7.22
N VAL A 110 13.48 4.50 8.15
CA VAL A 110 13.63 3.07 7.83
C VAL A 110 12.31 2.50 7.30
N MET A 111 11.17 2.87 7.90
CA MET A 111 9.86 2.48 7.36
C MET A 111 9.62 3.05 5.97
N SER A 112 10.03 4.29 5.70
CA SER A 112 9.92 4.89 4.36
C SER A 112 10.78 4.18 3.33
N VAL A 113 12.01 3.81 3.67
CA VAL A 113 12.87 3.02 2.79
C VAL A 113 12.23 1.67 2.48
N PHE A 114 11.66 1.00 3.49
CA PHE A 114 10.95 -0.26 3.30
C PHE A 114 9.74 -0.10 2.36
N VAL A 115 8.94 0.95 2.55
CA VAL A 115 7.78 1.27 1.70
C VAL A 115 8.21 1.54 0.25
N ILE A 116 9.26 2.32 0.04
CA ILE A 116 9.80 2.59 -1.30
C ILE A 116 10.33 1.30 -1.94
N ALA A 117 11.09 0.50 -1.20
CA ALA A 117 11.62 -0.77 -1.68
C ALA A 117 10.50 -1.74 -2.09
N LEU A 118 9.43 -1.82 -1.29
CA LEU A 118 8.24 -2.58 -1.62
C LEU A 118 7.55 -2.06 -2.88
N GLY A 119 7.44 -0.73 -3.02
CA GLY A 119 6.88 -0.10 -4.21
C GLY A 119 7.68 -0.39 -5.48
N VAL A 120 9.01 -0.30 -5.42
CA VAL A 120 9.91 -0.65 -6.53
C VAL A 120 9.81 -2.14 -6.88
N TYR A 121 9.78 -3.01 -5.88
CA TYR A 121 9.58 -4.45 -6.08
C TYR A 121 8.27 -4.75 -6.81
N LEU A 122 7.18 -4.08 -6.42
CA LEU A 122 5.87 -4.24 -7.04
C LEU A 122 5.83 -3.72 -8.48
N LEU A 123 6.49 -2.59 -8.77
CA LEU A 123 6.63 -2.12 -10.15
C LEU A 123 7.40 -3.12 -11.01
N TRP A 124 8.54 -3.62 -10.52
CA TRP A 124 9.29 -4.66 -11.21
C TRP A 124 8.45 -5.92 -11.44
N ALA A 125 7.73 -6.38 -10.42
CA ALA A 125 6.85 -7.54 -10.51
C ALA A 125 5.72 -7.33 -11.53
N SER A 126 5.17 -6.11 -11.61
CA SER A 126 4.17 -5.77 -12.62
C SER A 126 4.72 -5.85 -14.04
N CYS A 127 5.96 -5.39 -14.28
CA CYS A 127 6.62 -5.48 -15.58
C CYS A 127 6.96 -6.94 -15.95
N HIS A 128 7.39 -7.72 -14.96
CA HIS A 128 7.73 -9.13 -15.13
C HIS A 128 6.49 -9.97 -15.52
N LEU A 129 5.37 -9.76 -14.83
CA LEU A 129 4.11 -10.47 -15.08
C LEU A 129 3.37 -9.96 -16.33
N GLY A 130 3.48 -8.66 -16.62
CA GLY A 130 2.85 -8.02 -17.78
C GLY A 130 3.61 -8.20 -19.11
N GLY A 131 4.70 -8.97 -19.13
CA GLY A 131 5.44 -9.30 -20.36
C GLY A 131 6.28 -8.16 -20.96
N CYS A 132 6.39 -7.00 -20.30
CA CYS A 132 7.15 -5.85 -20.84
C CYS A 132 8.65 -6.12 -20.98
N CYS A 133 9.20 -7.11 -20.26
CA CYS A 133 10.61 -7.50 -20.33
C CYS A 133 10.93 -8.56 -21.40
N GLN A 134 9.96 -9.04 -22.21
CA GLN A 134 10.23 -10.05 -23.25
C GLN A 134 10.74 -9.48 -24.59
N ASN A 135 10.72 -8.16 -24.79
CA ASN A 135 11.16 -7.53 -26.06
C ASN A 135 12.60 -6.94 -26.00
N GLY A 136 13.46 -7.48 -25.14
CA GLY A 136 14.84 -7.03 -24.97
C GLY A 136 15.89 -8.12 -25.14
N ALA A 137 15.63 -9.12 -25.97
CA ALA A 137 16.60 -10.14 -26.41
C ALA A 137 17.01 -9.89 -27.86
#